data_AF-A0A1R3KH17-F1
#
_entry.id   AF-A0A1R3KH17-F1
#
_cell.length_a   1.000
_cell.length_b   1.000
_cell.length_c   1.000
_cell.angle_alpha   90.00
_cell.angle_beta   90.00
_cell.angle_gamma   90.00
#
_symmetry.space_group_name_H-M   'P 1'
#
loop_
_entity.id
_entity.type
_entity.pdbx_description
1 polymer ?
#
loop_
_entity_poly.entity_id
_entity_poly.type
_entity_poly.pdbx_seq_one_letter_code
_entity_poly.pdbx_strand_id
1 'polypeptide(L)'
;MKMKKPIFHCFCLLIILLDKLVVTQSTSIPVNVGVVLDFESLVGKIGWSCINMALSDFYATHGRHYKTRLVLNARDSHEDVVAAAAAALDLIKNVQVQAIIGPSTSMQANFVINLGNKSQVPIVTFSATSPSLASLGSSYFFRAAQASSSQVKAITAIVQTFGWREVVPIYVDNQFGESIIPCLTEALEQINARIPYLSHISQSASVHQIDAELYKLMAMQTRVFILHMTMPLGSQVLTRAKQIGIMSEGYVWILTDGMTITWKSIDSSTINSMQGVLGVRTYVPKLKELEDFNLRWKRKFQQDNPDIVNAELNVLGLWAYDATFALAMAVEEAGTSSNFQFKKTNFTSTATDLETFGVSENGPQIIKALSSIKFNGLSGDTIKVPRGWHIPKNGTKLRIGVPVKDGFNEFVKVAWDPVSQKETSIEGYCIDVFEAVMAKMPYAVPFEFIPFATQDGKSAGERVVSNLARFVIIVWCFLVLILTQSYTASLTSLLTIEQLQPTVTDINELLKMRESVGYHEGSFIGEILLKELKFHEFQLKTYKSPEELHELFSKGSANGGISAAFGEIPLNKVFFAKYCGKYTMVEPTFRTAGFGFVSS
;
A
#
# COMPACT_ATOMS: atom_id res chain seq x y z
N MET A 1 -71.21 49.24 38.11
CA MET A 1 -71.09 47.86 38.65
C MET A 1 -69.72 47.30 38.27
N LYS A 2 -68.85 46.93 39.23
CA LYS A 2 -67.45 46.52 38.95
C LYS A 2 -67.34 45.01 38.70
N MET A 3 -67.33 44.56 37.43
CA MET A 3 -66.95 43.18 37.10
C MET A 3 -65.43 42.97 37.26
N LYS A 4 -65.05 41.79 37.76
CA LYS A 4 -63.72 41.48 38.28
C LYS A 4 -62.65 41.36 37.18
N LYS A 5 -61.75 42.35 37.09
CA LYS A 5 -60.52 42.28 36.27
C LYS A 5 -59.56 41.09 36.54
N PRO A 6 -59.39 40.51 37.75
CA PRO A 6 -58.37 39.46 37.95
C PRO A 6 -58.60 38.18 37.13
N ILE A 7 -59.85 37.87 36.73
CA ILE A 7 -60.14 36.61 36.00
C ILE A 7 -59.42 36.59 34.65
N PHE A 8 -59.38 37.71 33.91
CA PHE A 8 -58.73 37.77 32.60
C PHE A 8 -57.20 37.68 32.72
N HIS A 9 -56.61 38.31 33.74
CA HIS A 9 -55.16 38.16 34.02
C HIS A 9 -54.81 36.74 34.46
N CYS A 10 -55.63 36.10 35.31
CA CYS A 10 -55.45 34.68 35.63
C CYS A 10 -55.56 33.79 34.38
N PHE A 11 -56.49 34.07 33.45
CA PHE A 11 -56.65 33.26 32.24
C PHE A 11 -55.45 33.40 31.28
N CYS A 12 -54.95 34.63 31.07
CA CYS A 12 -53.72 34.84 30.30
C CYS A 12 -52.48 34.21 30.98
N LEU A 13 -52.36 34.32 32.31
CA LEU A 13 -51.30 33.63 33.06
C LEU A 13 -51.43 32.12 32.96
N LEU A 14 -52.64 31.56 33.01
CA LEU A 14 -52.88 30.13 32.88
C LEU A 14 -52.49 29.62 31.48
N ILE A 15 -52.79 30.37 30.42
CA ILE A 15 -52.35 30.04 29.06
C ILE A 15 -50.81 30.10 28.95
N ILE A 16 -50.17 31.14 29.48
CA ILE A 16 -48.70 31.28 29.50
C ILE A 16 -48.02 30.20 30.38
N LEU A 17 -48.73 29.66 31.38
CA LEU A 17 -48.30 28.49 32.17
C LEU A 17 -48.56 27.17 31.44
N LEU A 18 -49.64 27.05 30.65
CA LEU A 18 -49.95 25.87 29.85
C LEU A 18 -49.00 25.72 28.67
N ASP A 19 -48.66 26.80 27.96
CA ASP A 19 -47.58 26.80 26.95
C ASP A 19 -46.21 26.42 27.54
N LYS A 20 -46.03 26.59 28.86
CA LYS A 20 -44.85 26.14 29.62
C LYS A 20 -45.00 24.75 30.25
N LEU A 21 -46.20 24.18 30.30
CA LEU A 21 -46.45 22.81 30.74
C LEU A 21 -46.55 21.82 29.58
N VAL A 22 -46.83 22.26 28.35
CA VAL A 22 -46.64 21.45 27.13
C VAL A 22 -45.16 21.44 26.72
N VAL A 23 -44.27 21.20 27.69
CA VAL A 23 -43.00 20.54 27.41
C VAL A 23 -43.34 19.07 27.20
N THR A 24 -43.61 18.71 25.94
CA THR A 24 -43.56 17.30 25.53
C THR A 24 -42.16 16.78 25.86
N GLN A 25 -42.07 15.85 26.81
CA GLN A 25 -40.84 15.12 27.06
C GLN A 25 -40.55 14.27 25.82
N SER A 26 -39.78 14.82 24.88
CA SER A 26 -39.22 14.06 23.77
C SER A 26 -38.27 13.03 24.36
N THR A 27 -38.72 11.77 24.38
CA THR A 27 -37.97 10.64 24.93
C THR A 27 -36.71 10.41 24.09
N SER A 28 -35.62 11.04 24.51
CA SER A 28 -34.33 10.96 23.83
C SER A 28 -33.76 9.57 23.96
N ILE A 29 -33.35 8.97 22.84
CA ILE A 29 -32.74 7.64 22.77
C ILE A 29 -31.23 7.82 22.98
N PRO A 30 -30.65 7.41 24.12
CA PRO A 30 -29.20 7.45 24.31
C PRO A 30 -28.52 6.41 23.42
N VAL A 31 -27.42 6.79 22.77
CA VAL A 31 -26.66 5.92 21.87
C VAL A 31 -25.19 5.96 22.27
N ASN A 32 -24.67 4.88 22.84
CA ASN A 32 -23.26 4.80 23.24
C ASN A 32 -22.35 4.88 22.00
N VAL A 33 -21.41 5.82 22.01
CA VAL A 33 -20.37 5.97 20.98
C VAL A 33 -19.02 6.03 21.68
N GLY A 34 -18.08 5.20 21.22
CA GLY A 34 -16.73 5.16 21.75
C GLY A 34 -15.88 6.30 21.22
N VAL A 35 -14.93 6.77 22.03
CA VAL A 35 -13.88 7.69 21.58
C VAL A 35 -12.55 7.15 22.08
N VAL A 36 -11.67 6.77 21.16
CA VAL A 36 -10.32 6.31 21.46
C VAL A 36 -9.36 7.37 20.95
N LEU A 37 -8.64 8.04 21.84
CA LEU A 37 -7.71 9.13 21.51
C LEU A 37 -6.52 9.10 22.46
N ASP A 38 -5.37 9.54 21.96
CA ASP A 38 -4.18 9.82 22.77
C ASP A 38 -4.41 11.13 23.55
N PHE A 39 -5.03 11.03 24.74
CA PHE A 39 -5.59 12.21 25.41
C PHE A 39 -4.53 13.17 25.94
N GLU A 40 -3.29 12.73 26.18
CA GLU A 40 -2.21 13.65 26.51
C GLU A 40 -1.62 14.40 25.30
N SER A 41 -1.73 13.83 24.09
CA SER A 41 -1.23 14.43 22.86
C SER A 41 -2.00 15.70 22.48
N LEU A 42 -1.33 16.66 21.84
CA LEU A 42 -1.99 17.86 21.31
C LEU A 42 -3.07 17.51 20.27
N VAL A 43 -2.88 16.45 19.47
CA VAL A 43 -3.85 16.00 18.47
C VAL A 43 -5.12 15.46 19.14
N GLY A 44 -4.97 14.64 20.18
CA GLY A 44 -6.09 14.13 20.97
C GLY A 44 -6.84 15.25 21.70
N LYS A 45 -6.13 16.19 22.34
CA LYS A 45 -6.72 17.36 23.01
C LYS A 45 -7.52 18.24 22.04
N ILE A 46 -6.97 18.55 20.86
CA ILE A 46 -7.67 19.33 19.81
C ILE A 46 -8.90 18.56 19.29
N GLY A 47 -8.73 17.27 18.96
CA GLY A 47 -9.80 16.40 18.47
C GLY A 47 -10.95 16.28 19.45
N TRP A 48 -10.67 16.00 20.72
CA TRP A 48 -11.65 15.90 21.81
C TRP A 48 -12.47 17.19 21.98
N SER A 49 -11.80 18.35 21.97
CA SER A 49 -12.47 19.64 22.05
C SER A 49 -13.43 19.85 20.86
N CYS A 50 -12.99 19.50 19.64
CA CYS A 50 -13.81 19.61 18.43
C CYS A 50 -14.99 18.63 18.39
N ILE A 51 -14.81 17.37 18.85
CA ILE A 51 -15.88 16.36 18.98
C ILE A 51 -16.98 16.87 19.92
N ASN A 52 -16.61 17.39 21.09
CA ASN A 52 -17.58 17.89 22.06
C ASN A 52 -18.31 19.14 21.56
N MET A 53 -17.61 20.06 20.89
CA MET A 53 -18.25 21.21 20.25
C MET A 53 -19.19 20.80 19.11
N ALA A 54 -18.84 19.78 18.32
CA ALA A 54 -19.70 19.27 17.25
C ALA A 54 -21.03 18.72 17.78
N LEU A 55 -21.02 17.94 18.86
CA LEU A 55 -22.27 17.48 19.47
C LEU A 55 -23.10 18.61 20.07
N SER A 56 -22.44 19.60 20.69
CA SER A 56 -23.11 20.80 21.21
C SER A 56 -23.83 21.56 20.09
N ASP A 57 -23.13 21.86 18.99
CA ASP A 57 -23.65 22.64 17.86
C ASP A 57 -24.70 21.83 17.06
N PHE A 58 -24.49 20.53 16.90
CA PHE A 58 -25.44 19.60 16.27
C PHE A 58 -26.76 19.51 17.06
N TYR A 59 -26.72 19.28 18.38
CA TYR A 59 -27.95 19.16 19.16
C TYR A 59 -28.59 20.51 19.49
N ALA A 60 -27.86 21.62 19.51
CA ALA A 60 -28.44 22.96 19.57
C ALA A 60 -29.29 23.28 18.32
N THR A 61 -28.90 22.77 17.15
CA THR A 61 -29.61 22.98 15.87
C THR A 61 -30.69 21.93 15.60
N HIS A 62 -30.45 20.65 15.89
CA HIS A 62 -31.33 19.52 15.51
C HIS A 62 -32.16 18.94 16.67
N GLY A 63 -31.84 19.26 17.93
CA GLY A 63 -32.34 18.56 19.12
C GLY A 63 -33.85 18.61 19.37
N ARG A 64 -34.60 19.49 18.66
CA ARG A 64 -36.08 19.53 18.70
C ARG A 64 -36.75 18.46 17.85
N HIS A 65 -36.05 17.94 16.84
CA HIS A 65 -36.60 17.01 15.85
C HIS A 65 -35.92 15.64 15.90
N TYR A 66 -34.62 15.62 16.20
CA TYR A 66 -33.82 14.39 16.29
C TYR A 66 -34.01 13.76 17.67
N LYS A 67 -34.25 12.44 17.71
CA LYS A 67 -34.53 11.67 18.94
C LYS A 67 -33.25 11.10 19.58
N THR A 68 -32.25 10.74 18.79
CA THR A 68 -31.01 10.13 19.27
C THR A 68 -30.13 11.15 20.00
N ARG A 69 -29.35 10.67 20.98
CA ARG A 69 -28.31 11.45 21.68
C ARG A 69 -27.06 10.61 21.79
N LEU A 70 -25.98 11.01 21.12
CA LEU A 70 -24.69 10.32 21.25
C LEU A 70 -24.15 10.51 22.67
N VAL A 71 -23.86 9.40 23.35
CA VAL A 71 -23.23 9.35 24.67
C VAL A 71 -21.78 8.95 24.45
N LEU A 72 -20.87 9.93 24.55
CA LEU A 72 -19.45 9.71 24.33
C LEU A 72 -18.82 8.94 25.49
N ASN A 73 -18.18 7.82 25.16
CA ASN A 73 -17.46 6.95 26.09
C ASN A 73 -15.97 6.99 25.73
N ALA A 74 -15.22 7.84 26.42
CA ALA A 74 -13.80 8.07 26.16
C ALA A 74 -12.89 6.99 26.76
N ARG A 75 -11.79 6.68 26.07
CA ARG A 75 -10.67 5.86 26.54
C ARG A 75 -9.36 6.40 25.97
N ASP A 76 -8.33 6.47 26.80
CA ASP A 76 -7.00 6.91 26.37
C ASP A 76 -6.23 5.76 25.70
N SER A 77 -5.68 6.01 24.52
CA SER A 77 -4.77 5.10 23.83
C SER A 77 -3.30 5.27 24.22
N HIS A 78 -2.95 6.27 25.04
CA HIS A 78 -1.63 6.45 25.65
C HIS A 78 -0.46 6.48 24.63
N GLU A 79 -0.71 6.93 23.39
CA GLU A 79 0.21 6.88 22.23
C GLU A 79 0.66 5.46 21.81
N ASP A 80 0.02 4.41 22.34
CA ASP A 80 0.32 3.00 22.05
C ASP A 80 -0.78 2.31 21.21
N VAL A 81 -0.36 1.27 20.47
CA VAL A 81 -1.22 0.46 19.60
C VAL A 81 -1.99 -0.60 20.39
N VAL A 82 -1.38 -1.21 21.42
CA VAL A 82 -2.01 -2.26 22.23
C VAL A 82 -3.03 -1.65 23.19
N ALA A 83 -2.70 -0.52 23.81
CA ALA A 83 -3.63 0.28 24.61
C ALA A 83 -4.84 0.77 23.78
N ALA A 84 -4.63 1.27 22.55
CA ALA A 84 -5.74 1.61 21.65
C ALA A 84 -6.62 0.41 21.29
N ALA A 85 -6.03 -0.77 21.07
CA ALA A 85 -6.75 -2.01 20.81
C ALA A 85 -7.57 -2.46 22.03
N ALA A 86 -6.98 -2.42 23.23
CA ALA A 86 -7.66 -2.76 24.48
C ALA A 86 -8.80 -1.77 24.81
N ALA A 87 -8.56 -0.47 24.59
CA ALA A 87 -9.57 0.59 24.71
C ALA A 87 -10.76 0.37 23.78
N ALA A 88 -10.51 0.08 22.50
CA ALA A 88 -11.57 -0.25 21.55
C ALA A 88 -12.31 -1.54 21.93
N LEU A 89 -11.58 -2.56 22.40
CA LEU A 89 -12.16 -3.84 22.82
C LEU A 89 -13.08 -3.70 24.04
N ASP A 90 -12.69 -2.91 25.05
CA ASP A 90 -13.54 -2.57 26.21
C ASP A 90 -14.83 -1.84 25.77
N LEU A 91 -14.70 -0.84 24.88
CA LEU A 91 -15.83 -0.09 24.35
C LEU A 91 -16.82 -0.99 23.57
N ILE A 92 -16.31 -1.95 22.79
CA ILE A 92 -17.13 -2.93 22.06
C ILE A 92 -17.76 -3.95 23.02
N LYS A 93 -16.98 -4.57 23.90
CA LYS A 93 -17.37 -5.72 24.72
C LYS A 93 -18.24 -5.32 25.92
N ASN A 94 -17.83 -4.28 26.65
CA ASN A 94 -18.41 -3.91 27.95
C ASN A 94 -19.36 -2.72 27.84
N VAL A 95 -19.07 -1.73 26.98
CA VAL A 95 -19.90 -0.52 26.80
C VAL A 95 -20.92 -0.66 25.66
N GLN A 96 -20.71 -1.61 24.73
CA GLN A 96 -21.59 -1.91 23.59
C GLN A 96 -21.84 -0.67 22.70
N VAL A 97 -20.75 0.03 22.37
CA VAL A 97 -20.79 1.23 21.53
C VAL A 97 -21.24 0.91 20.11
N GLN A 98 -22.10 1.76 19.55
CA GLN A 98 -22.68 1.59 18.22
C GLN A 98 -21.76 2.08 17.10
N ALA A 99 -20.73 2.88 17.44
CA ALA A 99 -19.63 3.32 16.59
C ALA A 99 -18.45 3.78 17.48
N ILE A 100 -17.25 3.92 16.90
CA ILE A 100 -16.06 4.51 17.55
C ILE A 100 -15.53 5.68 16.71
N ILE A 101 -15.27 6.81 17.35
CA ILE A 101 -14.52 7.94 16.79
C ILE A 101 -13.03 7.76 17.16
N GLY A 102 -12.15 7.95 16.17
CA GLY A 102 -10.72 7.62 16.28
C GLY A 102 -10.38 6.28 15.63
N PRO A 103 -9.26 5.62 15.99
CA PRO A 103 -8.24 6.11 16.93
C PRO A 103 -7.37 7.24 16.34
N SER A 104 -6.43 7.76 17.14
CA SER A 104 -5.56 8.90 16.83
C SER A 104 -4.58 8.65 15.68
N THR A 105 -3.83 7.54 15.70
CA THR A 105 -2.73 7.29 14.74
C THR A 105 -3.06 6.21 13.72
N SER A 106 -2.34 6.19 12.59
CA SER A 106 -2.46 5.14 11.58
C SER A 106 -2.14 3.74 12.12
N MET A 107 -1.14 3.61 12.99
CA MET A 107 -0.74 2.33 13.58
C MET A 107 -1.84 1.78 14.49
N GLN A 108 -2.46 2.63 15.30
CA GLN A 108 -3.64 2.25 16.11
C GLN A 108 -4.82 1.88 15.22
N ALA A 109 -5.11 2.68 14.19
CA ALA A 109 -6.24 2.45 13.28
C ALA A 109 -6.14 1.10 12.57
N ASN A 110 -4.94 0.73 12.12
CA ASN A 110 -4.66 -0.55 11.47
C ASN A 110 -5.12 -1.76 12.30
N PHE A 111 -4.96 -1.73 13.63
CA PHE A 111 -5.49 -2.77 14.50
C PHE A 111 -7.00 -2.61 14.76
N VAL A 112 -7.43 -1.42 15.18
CA VAL A 112 -8.83 -1.15 15.62
C VAL A 112 -9.85 -1.38 14.51
N ILE A 113 -9.50 -1.17 13.23
CA ILE A 113 -10.34 -1.50 12.07
C ILE A 113 -10.75 -2.98 12.06
N ASN A 114 -9.87 -3.90 12.47
CA ASN A 114 -10.18 -5.33 12.51
C ASN A 114 -11.18 -5.67 13.62
N LEU A 115 -11.09 -5.00 14.78
CA LEU A 115 -12.07 -5.13 15.86
C LEU A 115 -13.45 -4.61 15.42
N GLY A 116 -13.49 -3.44 14.78
CA GLY A 116 -14.72 -2.87 14.20
C GLY A 116 -15.34 -3.78 13.14
N ASN A 117 -14.54 -4.32 12.22
CA ASN A 117 -14.99 -5.23 11.17
C ASN A 117 -15.58 -6.54 11.74
N LYS A 118 -14.98 -7.11 12.80
CA LYS A 118 -15.45 -8.34 13.47
C LYS A 118 -16.70 -8.10 14.33
N SER A 119 -16.83 -6.93 14.94
CA SER A 119 -17.99 -6.55 15.79
C SER A 119 -19.12 -5.84 15.02
N GLN A 120 -18.91 -5.52 13.74
CA GLN A 120 -19.77 -4.64 12.94
C GLN A 120 -19.95 -3.23 13.54
N VAL A 121 -18.98 -2.77 14.33
CA VAL A 121 -18.94 -1.40 14.89
C VAL A 121 -18.17 -0.49 13.92
N PRO A 122 -18.79 0.58 13.37
CA PRO A 122 -18.11 1.51 12.48
C PRO A 122 -16.97 2.25 13.20
N ILE A 123 -15.81 2.32 12.56
CA ILE A 123 -14.62 3.05 13.03
C ILE A 123 -14.47 4.30 12.17
N VAL A 124 -14.53 5.49 12.78
CA VAL A 124 -14.54 6.79 12.10
C VAL A 124 -13.35 7.63 12.57
N THR A 125 -12.24 7.62 11.82
CA THR A 125 -11.03 8.40 12.15
C THR A 125 -10.99 9.74 11.43
N PHE A 126 -10.43 10.75 12.10
CA PHE A 126 -10.21 12.10 11.59
C PHE A 126 -8.71 12.46 11.47
N SER A 127 -7.80 11.54 11.81
CA SER A 127 -6.37 11.83 11.93
C SER A 127 -5.44 10.75 11.36
N ALA A 128 -5.90 9.51 11.17
CA ALA A 128 -5.10 8.45 10.55
C ALA A 128 -5.06 8.59 9.00
N THR A 129 -4.04 9.28 8.48
CA THR A 129 -3.92 9.63 7.05
C THR A 129 -3.32 8.53 6.15
N SER A 130 -2.81 7.43 6.69
CA SER A 130 -2.06 6.43 5.89
C SER A 130 -2.87 5.83 4.73
N PRO A 131 -2.34 5.82 3.49
CA PRO A 131 -2.99 5.19 2.33
C PRO A 131 -3.28 3.70 2.52
N SER A 132 -2.35 2.97 3.17
CA SER A 132 -2.44 1.51 3.40
C SER A 132 -3.64 1.06 4.22
N LEU A 133 -4.28 1.96 4.98
CA LEU A 133 -5.54 1.65 5.72
C LEU A 133 -6.71 1.35 4.77
N ALA A 134 -6.66 1.82 3.51
CA ALA A 134 -7.64 1.46 2.49
C ALA A 134 -7.49 0.00 2.03
N SER A 135 -6.26 -0.53 2.05
CA SER A 135 -5.95 -1.91 1.63
C SER A 135 -6.48 -2.97 2.60
N LEU A 136 -7.03 -2.58 3.75
CA LEU A 136 -7.69 -3.47 4.72
C LEU A 136 -9.12 -3.89 4.30
N GLY A 137 -9.69 -3.27 3.25
CA GLY A 137 -10.98 -3.70 2.66
C GLY A 137 -12.23 -3.59 3.53
N SER A 138 -12.12 -3.13 4.79
CA SER A 138 -13.25 -3.11 5.73
C SER A 138 -14.38 -2.19 5.27
N SER A 139 -15.61 -2.71 5.28
CA SER A 139 -16.84 -1.94 5.07
C SER A 139 -17.25 -1.09 6.27
N TYR A 140 -16.62 -1.32 7.43
CA TYR A 140 -16.87 -0.61 8.69
C TYR A 140 -15.88 0.53 8.95
N PHE A 141 -14.89 0.75 8.07
CA PHE A 141 -13.94 1.84 8.20
C PHE A 141 -14.34 3.07 7.39
N PHE A 142 -14.40 4.23 8.06
CA PHE A 142 -14.64 5.55 7.48
C PHE A 142 -13.54 6.51 7.92
N ARG A 143 -13.14 7.42 7.02
CA ARG A 143 -12.05 8.36 7.29
C ARG A 143 -12.44 9.75 6.80
N ALA A 144 -12.57 10.70 7.73
CA ALA A 144 -12.74 12.11 7.40
C ALA A 144 -11.42 12.76 6.96
N ALA A 145 -10.28 12.24 7.43
CA ALA A 145 -8.96 12.68 7.01
C ALA A 145 -8.69 12.43 5.52
N GLN A 146 -7.96 13.36 4.89
CA GLN A 146 -7.35 13.10 3.59
C GLN A 146 -6.23 12.06 3.73
N ALA A 147 -5.92 11.34 2.66
CA ALA A 147 -4.81 10.39 2.66
C ALA A 147 -3.49 11.13 2.49
N SER A 148 -2.40 10.68 3.12
CA SER A 148 -1.07 11.28 2.92
C SER A 148 -0.53 11.08 1.50
N SER A 149 -1.20 10.29 0.65
CA SER A 149 -0.96 10.25 -0.80
C SER A 149 -1.60 11.42 -1.58
N SER A 150 -2.61 12.10 -1.03
CA SER A 150 -3.31 13.21 -1.73
C SER A 150 -2.42 14.43 -1.98
N GLN A 151 -1.44 14.67 -1.10
CA GLN A 151 -0.42 15.72 -1.26
C GLN A 151 0.68 15.39 -2.26
N VAL A 152 0.87 14.12 -2.65
CA VAL A 152 2.04 13.69 -3.45
C VAL A 152 2.12 14.44 -4.77
N LYS A 153 0.97 14.68 -5.44
CA LYS A 153 0.92 15.46 -6.68
C LYS A 153 1.36 16.93 -6.51
N ALA A 154 1.18 17.52 -5.34
CA ALA A 154 1.68 18.86 -5.05
C ALA A 154 3.19 18.85 -4.81
N ILE A 155 3.70 17.82 -4.13
CA ILE A 155 5.15 17.62 -3.89
C ILE A 155 5.87 17.38 -5.21
N THR A 156 5.37 16.49 -6.07
CA THR A 156 6.01 16.20 -7.37
C THR A 156 5.87 17.35 -8.36
N ALA A 157 4.78 18.14 -8.32
CA ALA A 157 4.69 19.38 -9.08
C ALA A 157 5.77 20.42 -8.67
N ILE A 158 6.11 20.52 -7.37
CA ILE A 158 7.25 21.34 -6.92
C ILE A 158 8.56 20.79 -7.50
N VAL A 159 8.82 19.49 -7.34
CA VAL A 159 10.04 18.83 -7.86
C VAL A 159 10.21 19.02 -9.37
N GLN A 160 9.12 18.86 -10.12
CA GLN A 160 9.08 19.06 -11.57
C GLN A 160 9.31 20.52 -11.98
N THR A 161 8.73 21.48 -11.25
CA THR A 161 8.86 22.92 -11.51
C THR A 161 10.29 23.41 -11.36
N PHE A 162 11.03 22.90 -10.36
CA PHE A 162 12.45 23.21 -10.17
C PHE A 162 13.40 22.27 -10.94
N GLY A 163 12.88 21.29 -11.67
CA GLY A 163 13.65 20.41 -12.55
C GLY A 163 14.59 19.42 -11.85
N TRP A 164 14.40 19.16 -10.55
CA TRP A 164 15.30 18.29 -9.79
C TRP A 164 15.19 16.83 -10.26
N ARG A 165 16.33 16.25 -10.64
CA ARG A 165 16.43 14.88 -11.20
C ARG A 165 16.64 13.79 -10.15
N GLU A 166 16.99 14.17 -8.93
CA GLU A 166 17.18 13.27 -7.80
C GLU A 166 16.57 13.88 -6.53
N VAL A 167 15.86 13.05 -5.76
CA VAL A 167 15.24 13.45 -4.50
C VAL A 167 15.34 12.29 -3.51
N VAL A 168 15.67 12.57 -2.25
CA VAL A 168 15.75 11.56 -1.19
C VAL A 168 14.58 11.75 -0.22
N PRO A 169 13.62 10.80 -0.16
CA PRO A 169 12.67 10.70 0.92
C PRO A 169 13.37 10.34 2.23
N ILE A 170 13.00 11.04 3.29
CA ILE A 170 13.37 10.80 4.68
C ILE A 170 12.07 10.57 5.45
N TYR A 171 11.82 9.35 5.93
CA TYR A 171 10.57 9.00 6.59
C TYR A 171 10.78 8.36 7.97
N VAL A 172 9.74 8.38 8.79
CA VAL A 172 9.75 7.64 10.06
C VAL A 172 9.57 6.14 9.81
N ASP A 173 10.44 5.33 10.40
CA ASP A 173 10.45 3.86 10.25
C ASP A 173 9.29 3.23 11.05
N ASN A 174 8.09 3.30 10.45
CA ASN A 174 6.86 2.64 10.87
C ASN A 174 5.79 2.72 9.76
N GLN A 175 4.65 2.03 9.95
CA GLN A 175 3.53 1.99 9.00
C GLN A 175 3.04 3.39 8.56
N PHE A 176 3.13 4.43 9.39
CA PHE A 176 2.76 5.78 8.95
C PHE A 176 3.74 6.30 7.89
N GLY A 177 5.05 6.32 8.20
CA GLY A 177 6.07 6.84 7.28
C GLY A 177 6.21 6.02 6.01
N GLU A 178 6.17 4.68 6.11
CA GLU A 178 6.21 3.77 4.95
C GLU A 178 5.03 3.98 3.99
N SER A 179 3.84 4.29 4.51
CA SER A 179 2.59 4.24 3.74
C SER A 179 2.46 5.25 2.60
N ILE A 180 3.29 6.30 2.56
CA ILE A 180 3.37 7.24 1.44
C ILE A 180 4.31 6.77 0.32
N ILE A 181 5.31 5.95 0.66
CA ILE A 181 6.49 5.72 -0.18
C ILE A 181 6.15 5.14 -1.56
N PRO A 182 5.26 4.13 -1.71
CA PRO A 182 4.89 3.61 -3.04
C PRO A 182 4.31 4.69 -3.96
N CYS A 183 3.38 5.51 -3.45
CA CYS A 183 2.77 6.60 -4.21
C CYS A 183 3.78 7.71 -4.55
N LEU A 184 4.72 8.00 -3.65
CA LEU A 184 5.75 9.00 -3.85
C LEU A 184 6.77 8.55 -4.91
N THR A 185 7.21 7.28 -4.87
CA THR A 185 8.10 6.68 -5.86
C THR A 185 7.46 6.70 -7.25
N GLU A 186 6.22 6.21 -7.40
CA GLU A 186 5.48 6.19 -8.66
C GLU A 186 5.38 7.60 -9.27
N ALA A 187 5.02 8.60 -8.47
CA ALA A 187 4.83 9.97 -8.93
C ALA A 187 6.14 10.73 -9.22
N LEU A 188 7.27 10.33 -8.60
CA LEU A 188 8.60 10.87 -8.91
C LEU A 188 9.16 10.24 -10.20
N GLU A 189 8.95 8.93 -10.40
CA GLU A 189 9.33 8.23 -11.62
C GLU A 189 8.57 8.79 -12.84
N GLN A 190 7.27 9.07 -12.71
CA GLN A 190 6.46 9.73 -13.76
C GLN A 190 7.02 11.08 -14.24
N ILE A 191 7.75 11.83 -13.41
CA ILE A 191 8.40 13.09 -13.79
C ILE A 191 9.89 12.94 -14.13
N ASN A 192 10.39 11.71 -14.24
CA ASN A 192 11.81 11.37 -14.44
C ASN A 192 12.73 11.95 -13.34
N ALA A 193 12.26 11.90 -12.09
CA ALA A 193 13.05 12.15 -10.89
C ALA A 193 13.36 10.81 -10.19
N ARG A 194 14.63 10.56 -9.88
CA ARG A 194 15.11 9.32 -9.25
C ARG A 194 15.14 9.45 -7.73
N ILE A 195 15.02 8.31 -7.05
CA ILE A 195 15.29 8.16 -5.62
C ILE A 195 16.63 7.41 -5.48
N PRO A 196 17.76 8.10 -5.26
CA PRO A 196 19.07 7.45 -5.11
C PRO A 196 19.27 6.82 -3.72
N TYR A 197 18.44 7.17 -2.73
CA TYR A 197 18.44 6.59 -1.38
C TYR A 197 17.07 6.78 -0.72
N LEU A 198 16.68 5.82 0.11
CA LEU A 198 15.49 5.88 0.97
C LEU A 198 15.95 5.93 2.43
N SER A 199 15.85 7.12 3.04
CA SER A 199 16.28 7.34 4.41
C SER A 199 15.14 7.06 5.38
N HIS A 200 15.40 6.21 6.38
CA HIS A 200 14.42 5.81 7.40
C HIS A 200 14.98 6.08 8.79
N ILE A 201 14.18 6.70 9.65
CA ILE A 201 14.56 7.09 11.01
C ILE A 201 13.54 6.51 11.99
N SER A 202 13.98 5.69 12.95
CA SER A 202 13.08 5.10 13.95
C SER A 202 12.36 6.16 14.79
N GLN A 203 11.10 5.89 15.13
CA GLN A 203 10.30 6.74 16.03
C GLN A 203 10.94 6.92 17.42
N SER A 204 11.82 5.98 17.82
CA SER A 204 12.61 6.03 19.06
C SER A 204 14.12 6.28 18.81
N ALA A 205 14.50 6.80 17.63
CA ALA A 205 15.90 7.05 17.30
C ALA A 205 16.56 8.06 18.25
N SER A 206 17.71 7.67 18.81
CA SER A 206 18.57 8.57 19.57
C SER A 206 19.20 9.64 18.68
N VAL A 207 19.65 10.74 19.29
CA VAL A 207 20.38 11.82 18.58
C VAL A 207 21.54 11.28 17.75
N HIS A 208 22.29 10.29 18.26
CA HIS A 208 23.39 9.66 17.52
C HIS A 208 22.94 8.87 16.28
N GLN A 209 21.77 8.24 16.31
CA GLN A 209 21.20 7.55 15.15
C GLN A 209 20.68 8.54 14.11
N ILE A 210 20.06 9.63 14.55
CA ILE A 210 19.67 10.75 13.68
C ILE A 210 20.91 11.34 13.01
N ASP A 211 21.95 11.69 13.78
CA ASP A 211 23.21 12.22 13.26
C ASP A 211 23.87 11.29 12.24
N ALA A 212 23.98 9.99 12.56
CA ALA A 212 24.57 8.99 11.68
C ALA A 212 23.84 8.88 10.33
N GLU A 213 22.51 9.03 10.33
CA GLU A 213 21.71 9.07 9.11
C GLU A 213 21.93 10.37 8.33
N LEU A 214 21.89 11.52 9.01
CA LEU A 214 22.11 12.83 8.39
C LEU A 214 23.53 12.99 7.80
N TYR A 215 24.56 12.36 8.40
CA TYR A 215 25.91 12.34 7.82
C TYR A 215 25.99 11.55 6.51
N LYS A 216 25.16 10.50 6.30
CA LYS A 216 25.04 9.84 4.99
C LYS A 216 24.52 10.83 3.95
N LEU A 217 23.44 11.55 4.28
CA LEU A 217 22.80 12.53 3.40
C LEU A 217 23.74 13.68 3.04
N MET A 218 24.57 14.13 3.99
CA MET A 218 25.63 15.12 3.77
C MET A 218 26.66 14.63 2.73
N ALA A 219 27.04 13.36 2.79
CA ALA A 219 28.03 12.74 1.91
C ALA A 219 27.51 12.39 0.50
N MET A 220 26.19 12.33 0.29
CA MET A 220 25.58 12.19 -1.04
C MET A 220 25.85 13.42 -1.92
N GLN A 221 25.61 13.31 -3.23
CA GLN A 221 25.55 14.48 -4.13
C GLN A 221 24.16 15.13 -4.16
N THR A 222 23.11 14.35 -3.94
CA THR A 222 21.71 14.81 -3.91
C THR A 222 21.48 15.79 -2.76
N ARG A 223 20.73 16.87 -3.01
CA ARG A 223 20.50 17.97 -2.04
C ARG A 223 19.03 18.28 -1.75
N VAL A 224 18.12 17.48 -2.30
CA VAL A 224 16.67 17.66 -2.19
C VAL A 224 16.08 16.56 -1.32
N PHE A 225 15.47 16.96 -0.21
CA PHE A 225 14.93 16.07 0.80
C PHE A 225 13.42 16.25 0.97
N ILE A 226 12.67 15.14 1.01
CA ILE A 226 11.23 15.13 1.36
C ILE A 226 11.08 14.48 2.73
N LEU A 227 10.55 15.21 3.72
CA LEU A 227 10.47 14.76 5.11
C LEU A 227 9.04 14.31 5.47
N HIS A 228 8.86 13.03 5.79
CA HIS A 228 7.57 12.41 6.16
C HIS A 228 7.61 11.69 7.51
N MET A 229 7.34 12.45 8.56
CA MET A 229 7.31 11.99 9.95
C MET A 229 6.41 12.90 10.79
N THR A 230 6.25 12.57 12.08
CA THR A 230 5.52 13.40 13.04
C THR A 230 6.37 14.61 13.46
N MET A 231 5.74 15.75 13.78
CA MET A 231 6.47 16.95 14.23
C MET A 231 7.48 16.74 15.36
N PRO A 232 7.22 15.93 16.42
CA PRO A 232 8.18 15.73 17.51
C PRO A 232 9.49 15.06 17.08
N LEU A 233 9.48 14.22 16.05
CA LEU A 233 10.70 13.64 15.47
C LEU A 233 11.30 14.59 14.44
N GLY A 234 10.47 15.14 13.54
CA GLY A 234 10.92 16.02 12.45
C GLY A 234 11.56 17.32 12.93
N SER A 235 11.12 17.88 14.06
CA SER A 235 11.76 19.05 14.69
C SER A 235 13.18 18.74 15.18
N GLN A 236 13.41 17.54 15.75
CA GLN A 236 14.73 17.08 16.15
C GLN A 236 15.63 16.87 14.92
N VAL A 237 15.12 16.17 13.89
CA VAL A 237 15.84 15.93 12.63
C VAL A 237 16.26 17.25 11.98
N LEU A 238 15.37 18.23 11.82
CA LEU A 238 15.69 19.53 11.22
C LEU A 238 16.64 20.37 12.09
N THR A 239 16.56 20.24 13.42
CA THR A 239 17.48 20.92 14.34
C THR A 239 18.89 20.34 14.28
N ARG A 240 19.04 19.00 14.20
CA ARG A 240 20.33 18.35 13.96
C ARG A 240 20.88 18.65 12.57
N ALA A 241 20.03 18.61 11.54
CA ALA A 241 20.36 19.00 10.17
C ALA A 241 20.95 20.42 10.10
N LYS A 242 20.36 21.38 10.84
CA LYS A 242 20.90 22.74 10.94
C LYS A 242 22.26 22.78 11.67
N GLN A 243 22.40 22.02 12.75
CA GLN A 243 23.63 22.00 13.56
C GLN A 243 24.83 21.37 12.82
N ILE A 244 24.61 20.43 11.88
CA ILE A 244 25.67 19.88 11.01
C ILE A 244 25.81 20.60 9.66
N GLY A 245 25.01 21.64 9.40
CA GLY A 245 25.13 22.50 8.22
C GLY A 245 24.35 22.08 6.96
N ILE A 246 23.64 20.95 6.96
CA ILE A 246 22.83 20.50 5.79
C ILE A 246 21.47 21.23 5.64
N MET A 247 21.32 22.37 6.32
CA MET A 247 20.24 23.36 6.14
C MET A 247 20.80 24.67 5.55
N SER A 248 22.03 24.68 5.01
CA SER A 248 22.62 25.85 4.37
C SER A 248 22.00 26.13 3.00
N GLU A 249 22.41 27.25 2.38
CA GLU A 249 22.29 27.44 0.95
C GLU A 249 22.83 26.20 0.19
N GLY A 250 22.17 25.85 -0.91
CA GLY A 250 22.44 24.64 -1.69
C GLY A 250 21.61 23.40 -1.28
N TYR A 251 20.94 23.41 -0.12
CA TYR A 251 20.03 22.35 0.31
C TYR A 251 18.55 22.74 0.15
N VAL A 252 17.69 21.74 -0.11
CA VAL A 252 16.24 21.90 -0.25
C VAL A 252 15.52 20.90 0.62
N TRP A 253 14.58 21.37 1.44
CA TRP A 253 13.78 20.56 2.35
C TRP A 253 12.30 20.80 2.10
N ILE A 254 11.54 19.72 1.92
CA ILE A 254 10.10 19.73 1.61
C ILE A 254 9.35 18.93 2.69
N LEU A 255 8.51 19.59 3.47
CA LEU A 255 7.71 18.96 4.52
C LEU A 255 6.35 18.47 3.97
N THR A 256 5.96 17.30 4.43
CA THR A 256 4.62 16.72 4.24
C THR A 256 3.62 17.19 5.31
N ASP A 257 2.35 16.90 5.08
CA ASP A 257 1.20 17.13 5.97
C ASP A 257 1.43 16.68 7.42
N GLY A 258 2.04 15.51 7.65
CA GLY A 258 2.40 14.97 8.97
C GLY A 258 3.27 15.91 9.82
N MET A 259 3.93 16.87 9.18
CA MET A 259 4.65 17.97 9.84
C MET A 259 3.89 19.30 9.73
N THR A 260 3.41 19.68 8.54
CA THR A 260 2.82 21.03 8.36
C THR A 260 1.47 21.23 9.05
N ILE A 261 0.75 20.16 9.44
CA ILE A 261 -0.53 20.28 10.14
C ILE A 261 -0.39 20.90 11.54
N THR A 262 0.71 20.64 12.25
CA THR A 262 0.94 21.13 13.63
C THR A 262 2.06 22.17 13.74
N TRP A 263 2.63 22.65 12.62
CA TRP A 263 3.80 23.55 12.60
C TRP A 263 3.64 24.86 13.40
N LYS A 264 2.40 25.34 13.63
CA LYS A 264 2.14 26.54 14.43
C LYS A 264 2.20 26.33 15.95
N SER A 265 2.31 25.07 16.40
CA SER A 265 2.32 24.68 17.81
C SER A 265 3.72 24.33 18.34
N ILE A 266 4.77 24.50 17.52
CA ILE A 266 6.17 24.45 17.96
C ILE A 266 6.67 25.84 18.37
N ASP A 267 7.70 25.88 19.21
CA ASP A 267 8.29 27.11 19.71
C ASP A 267 9.09 27.87 18.64
N SER A 268 9.34 29.15 18.90
CA SER A 268 10.05 30.03 17.95
C SER A 268 11.50 29.63 17.71
N SER A 269 12.18 28.93 18.63
CA SER A 269 13.57 28.47 18.41
C SER A 269 13.62 27.28 17.47
N THR A 270 12.64 26.37 17.57
CA THR A 270 12.41 25.28 16.62
C THR A 270 11.98 25.83 15.24
N ILE A 271 11.09 26.83 15.17
CA ILE A 271 10.76 27.49 13.89
C ILE A 271 12.01 28.13 13.25
N ASN A 272 12.85 28.78 14.05
CA ASN A 272 14.13 29.32 13.59
C ASN A 272 15.13 28.25 13.11
N SER A 273 14.92 26.95 13.38
CA SER A 273 15.72 25.89 12.77
C SER A 273 15.32 25.58 11.33
N MET A 274 14.08 25.92 10.93
CA MET A 274 13.43 25.56 9.67
C MET A 274 13.44 26.69 8.62
N GLN A 275 14.38 27.64 8.72
CA GLN A 275 14.49 28.73 7.76
C GLN A 275 14.81 28.20 6.35
N GLY A 276 14.02 28.62 5.35
CA GLY A 276 14.17 28.17 3.95
C GLY A 276 13.46 26.86 3.59
N VAL A 277 12.84 26.19 4.57
CA VAL A 277 12.09 24.95 4.35
C VAL A 277 10.75 25.22 3.64
N LEU A 278 10.43 24.40 2.64
CA LEU A 278 9.11 24.38 1.97
C LEU A 278 8.19 23.37 2.63
N GLY A 279 6.87 23.56 2.55
CA GLY A 279 5.91 22.60 3.10
C GLY A 279 4.55 22.64 2.39
N VAL A 280 4.00 21.46 2.09
CA VAL A 280 2.64 21.32 1.56
C VAL A 280 1.64 21.17 2.70
N ARG A 281 0.44 21.73 2.57
CA ARG A 281 -0.64 21.66 3.58
C ARG A 281 -2.01 21.58 2.92
N THR A 282 -2.98 20.95 3.58
CA THR A 282 -4.38 20.98 3.14
C THR A 282 -4.90 22.42 3.10
N TYR A 283 -5.51 22.80 1.98
CA TYR A 283 -6.26 24.05 1.87
C TYR A 283 -7.63 23.89 2.53
N VAL A 284 -7.99 24.85 3.39
CA VAL A 284 -9.32 24.96 4.01
C VAL A 284 -9.96 26.26 3.52
N PRO A 285 -11.18 26.25 2.94
CA PRO A 285 -11.87 27.47 2.53
C PRO A 285 -12.11 28.43 3.70
N LYS A 286 -11.99 29.73 3.45
CA LYS A 286 -12.36 30.76 4.43
C LYS A 286 -13.88 30.92 4.48
N LEU A 287 -14.52 30.21 5.40
CA LEU A 287 -15.94 30.33 5.70
C LEU A 287 -16.14 31.19 6.96
N LYS A 288 -17.16 32.06 6.98
CA LYS A 288 -17.49 32.85 8.17
C LYS A 288 -17.81 31.96 9.37
N GLU A 289 -18.52 30.85 9.13
CA GLU A 289 -18.86 29.84 10.13
C GLU A 289 -17.61 29.20 10.78
N LEU A 290 -16.53 29.05 10.00
CA LEU A 290 -15.24 28.58 10.49
C LEU A 290 -14.51 29.66 11.33
N GLU A 291 -14.62 30.94 10.97
CA GLU A 291 -14.08 32.04 11.78
C GLU A 291 -14.82 32.16 13.13
N ASP A 292 -16.16 32.11 13.10
CA ASP A 292 -17.02 32.11 14.29
C ASP A 292 -16.80 30.84 15.16
N PHE A 293 -16.58 29.67 14.55
CA PHE A 293 -16.19 28.45 15.26
C PHE A 293 -14.80 28.59 15.91
N ASN A 294 -13.78 29.04 15.18
CA ASN A 294 -12.41 29.21 15.69
C ASN A 294 -12.36 30.17 16.90
N LEU A 295 -13.15 31.26 16.86
CA LEU A 295 -13.28 32.18 18.00
C LEU A 295 -13.93 31.56 19.24
N ARG A 296 -14.89 30.63 19.08
CA ARG A 296 -15.46 29.86 20.21
C ARG A 296 -14.47 28.80 20.69
N TRP A 297 -13.87 28.07 19.75
CA TRP A 297 -12.95 26.97 20.01
C TRP A 297 -11.74 27.44 20.81
N LYS A 298 -11.07 28.54 20.40
CA LYS A 298 -9.91 29.07 21.15
C LYS A 298 -10.25 29.39 22.61
N ARG A 299 -11.45 29.93 22.89
CA ARG A 299 -11.89 30.21 24.27
C ARG A 299 -12.10 28.92 25.06
N LYS A 300 -12.82 27.94 24.49
CA LYS A 300 -13.12 26.66 25.15
C LYS A 300 -11.86 25.82 25.35
N PHE A 301 -11.00 25.73 24.33
CA PHE A 301 -9.74 24.99 24.40
C PHE A 301 -8.80 25.54 25.47
N GLN A 302 -8.66 26.87 25.58
CA GLN A 302 -7.84 27.51 26.62
C GLN A 302 -8.43 27.35 28.03
N GLN A 303 -9.76 27.28 28.17
CA GLN A 303 -10.43 26.97 29.44
C GLN A 303 -10.20 25.52 29.88
N ASP A 304 -10.18 24.58 28.93
CA ASP A 304 -9.98 23.15 29.19
C ASP A 304 -8.50 22.78 29.35
N ASN A 305 -7.59 23.53 28.71
CA ASN A 305 -6.14 23.26 28.65
C ASN A 305 -5.37 24.55 28.99
N PRO A 306 -5.35 25.01 30.26
CA PRO A 306 -4.76 26.30 30.63
C PRO A 306 -3.27 26.40 30.31
N ASP A 307 -2.53 25.29 30.38
CA ASP A 307 -1.08 25.24 30.16
C ASP A 307 -0.67 25.32 28.68
N ILE A 308 -1.59 25.09 27.74
CA ILE A 308 -1.30 25.12 26.30
C ILE A 308 -1.51 26.54 25.76
N VAL A 309 -0.42 27.30 25.72
CA VAL A 309 -0.41 28.68 25.20
C VAL A 309 -0.43 28.69 23.67
N ASN A 310 -1.18 29.63 23.07
CA ASN A 310 -1.22 29.89 21.61
C ASN A 310 -1.70 28.72 20.72
N ALA A 311 -2.48 27.77 21.24
CA ALA A 311 -3.07 26.70 20.43
C ALA A 311 -3.84 27.23 19.21
N GLU A 312 -3.61 26.64 18.03
CA GLU A 312 -4.37 26.93 16.81
C GLU A 312 -5.13 25.70 16.31
N LEU A 313 -6.39 25.93 15.95
CA LEU A 313 -7.26 24.97 15.28
C LEU A 313 -6.68 24.56 13.93
N ASN A 314 -6.23 23.31 13.84
CA ASN A 314 -5.73 22.71 12.61
C ASN A 314 -6.81 21.85 11.91
N VAL A 315 -6.50 21.35 10.72
CA VAL A 315 -7.45 20.60 9.87
C VAL A 315 -7.94 19.29 10.53
N LEU A 316 -7.17 18.67 11.43
CA LEU A 316 -7.61 17.47 12.16
C LEU A 316 -8.78 17.80 13.10
N GLY A 317 -8.79 18.98 13.71
CA GLY A 317 -9.91 19.46 14.53
C GLY A 317 -11.17 19.67 13.69
N LEU A 318 -11.03 20.17 12.46
CA LEU A 318 -12.16 20.33 11.54
C LEU A 318 -12.71 18.97 11.09
N TRP A 319 -11.82 18.04 10.72
CA TRP A 319 -12.20 16.67 10.41
C TRP A 319 -12.81 15.92 11.61
N ALA A 320 -12.38 16.22 12.84
CA ALA A 320 -12.97 15.66 14.06
C ALA A 320 -14.40 16.18 14.29
N TYR A 321 -14.61 17.49 14.09
CA TYR A 321 -15.94 18.11 14.14
C TYR A 321 -16.86 17.49 13.06
N ASP A 322 -16.41 17.49 11.80
CA ASP A 322 -17.18 17.02 10.65
C ASP A 322 -17.49 15.52 10.73
N ALA A 323 -16.53 14.69 11.16
CA ALA A 323 -16.75 13.25 11.42
C ALA A 323 -17.83 13.01 12.48
N THR A 324 -17.81 13.80 13.56
CA THR A 324 -18.77 13.70 14.67
C THR A 324 -20.17 14.12 14.21
N PHE A 325 -20.26 15.22 13.45
CA PHE A 325 -21.51 15.73 12.88
C PHE A 325 -22.14 14.70 11.91
N ALA A 326 -21.32 14.10 11.03
CA ALA A 326 -21.73 13.04 10.12
C ALA A 326 -22.20 11.78 10.85
N LEU A 327 -21.50 11.36 11.92
CA LEU A 327 -21.89 10.22 12.72
C LEU A 327 -23.21 10.46 13.47
N ALA A 328 -23.44 11.67 13.99
CA ALA A 328 -24.69 12.02 14.64
C ALA A 328 -25.89 12.03 13.67
N MET A 329 -25.69 12.48 12.42
CA MET A 329 -26.68 12.31 11.35
C MET A 329 -26.95 10.83 11.03
N ALA A 330 -25.91 10.01 10.90
CA ALA A 330 -26.04 8.59 10.54
C ALA A 330 -26.73 7.76 11.63
N VAL A 331 -26.49 8.09 12.90
CA VAL A 331 -27.12 7.44 14.04
C VAL A 331 -28.60 7.82 14.14
N GLU A 332 -29.00 9.06 13.83
CA GLU A 332 -30.43 9.40 13.72
C GLU A 332 -31.09 8.63 12.58
N GLU A 333 -30.51 8.63 11.37
CA GLU A 333 -31.07 7.93 10.21
C GLU A 333 -31.29 6.45 10.51
N ALA A 334 -30.29 5.76 11.08
CA ALA A 334 -30.41 4.37 11.51
C ALA A 334 -31.44 4.19 12.67
N GLY A 335 -31.39 5.06 13.67
CA GLY A 335 -32.23 5.00 14.88
C GLY A 335 -33.73 5.24 14.64
N THR A 336 -34.13 5.72 13.45
CA THR A 336 -35.55 5.72 13.05
C THR A 336 -36.12 4.31 12.83
N SER A 337 -35.26 3.32 12.59
CA SER A 337 -35.66 2.00 12.05
C SER A 337 -35.41 0.82 12.98
N SER A 338 -34.64 0.99 14.07
CA SER A 338 -34.22 -0.12 14.94
C SER A 338 -33.86 0.32 16.35
N ASN A 339 -33.93 -0.63 17.31
CA ASN A 339 -33.36 -0.45 18.64
C ASN A 339 -31.86 -0.71 18.60
N PHE A 340 -31.06 0.15 19.22
CA PHE A 340 -29.61 -0.03 19.38
C PHE A 340 -29.31 -1.23 20.29
N GLN A 341 -28.91 -2.36 19.70
CA GLN A 341 -28.71 -3.63 20.38
C GLN A 341 -27.44 -4.35 19.90
N PHE A 342 -26.88 -5.18 20.78
CA PHE A 342 -25.74 -6.05 20.53
C PHE A 342 -26.16 -7.51 20.62
N LYS A 343 -25.93 -8.25 19.54
CA LYS A 343 -26.13 -9.69 19.50
C LYS A 343 -24.99 -10.39 20.23
N LYS A 344 -25.32 -11.14 21.28
CA LYS A 344 -24.37 -12.05 21.93
C LYS A 344 -24.10 -13.25 21.03
N THR A 345 -22.83 -13.53 20.82
CA THR A 345 -22.31 -14.71 20.12
C THR A 345 -22.05 -15.83 21.13
N ASN A 346 -22.28 -17.08 20.75
CA ASN A 346 -21.99 -18.23 21.60
C ASN A 346 -20.51 -18.61 21.44
N PHE A 347 -19.76 -18.63 22.54
CA PHE A 347 -18.32 -18.92 22.55
C PHE A 347 -18.01 -20.26 23.21
N THR A 348 -16.88 -20.87 22.85
CA THR A 348 -16.31 -22.00 23.58
C THR A 348 -15.69 -21.51 24.89
N SER A 349 -15.57 -22.41 25.88
CA SER A 349 -14.98 -22.12 27.20
C SER A 349 -13.48 -21.80 27.18
N THR A 350 -12.82 -21.93 26.02
CA THR A 350 -11.39 -21.64 25.79
C THR A 350 -11.16 -20.36 24.98
N ALA A 351 -12.20 -19.63 24.59
CA ALA A 351 -12.09 -18.46 23.72
C ALA A 351 -11.55 -17.23 24.48
N THR A 352 -10.68 -16.47 23.82
CA THR A 352 -9.98 -15.30 24.40
C THR A 352 -10.81 -14.02 24.37
N ASP A 353 -10.35 -12.95 25.02
CA ASP A 353 -11.03 -11.64 24.98
C ASP A 353 -11.16 -11.06 23.56
N LEU A 354 -10.21 -11.34 22.66
CA LEU A 354 -10.25 -10.96 21.24
C LEU A 354 -11.24 -11.81 20.41
N GLU A 355 -11.89 -12.79 21.02
CA GLU A 355 -12.89 -13.66 20.42
C GLU A 355 -14.27 -13.51 21.08
N THR A 356 -14.32 -13.19 22.36
CA THR A 356 -15.52 -13.19 23.22
C THR A 356 -16.25 -11.85 23.28
N PHE A 357 -16.55 -11.24 22.12
CA PHE A 357 -17.36 -10.03 22.01
C PHE A 357 -18.51 -10.14 21.00
N GLY A 358 -19.59 -9.40 21.28
CA GLY A 358 -20.83 -9.41 20.48
C GLY A 358 -20.75 -8.57 19.21
N VAL A 359 -21.83 -8.63 18.43
CA VAL A 359 -21.96 -7.93 17.14
C VAL A 359 -23.06 -6.86 17.22
N SER A 360 -22.78 -5.65 16.74
CA SER A 360 -23.76 -4.57 16.64
C SER A 360 -24.79 -4.86 15.55
N GLU A 361 -26.07 -4.97 15.92
CA GLU A 361 -27.16 -5.23 14.97
C GLU A 361 -27.57 -3.98 14.15
N ASN A 362 -26.99 -2.83 14.48
CA ASN A 362 -27.29 -1.53 13.87
C ASN A 362 -26.12 -1.02 13.01
N GLY A 363 -24.95 -1.66 13.09
CA GLY A 363 -23.77 -1.37 12.26
C GLY A 363 -24.07 -1.25 10.77
N PRO A 364 -24.74 -2.25 10.13
CA PRO A 364 -25.10 -2.21 8.70
C PRO A 364 -25.91 -0.98 8.28
N GLN A 365 -26.79 -0.49 9.16
CA GLN A 365 -27.64 0.68 8.96
C GLN A 365 -26.81 1.97 9.10
N ILE A 366 -25.95 2.05 10.12
CA ILE A 366 -25.07 3.21 10.34
C ILE A 366 -24.05 3.35 9.19
N ILE A 367 -23.41 2.27 8.72
CA ILE A 367 -22.49 2.36 7.56
C ILE A 367 -23.20 2.71 6.26
N LYS A 368 -24.48 2.33 6.12
CA LYS A 368 -25.33 2.71 4.98
C LYS A 368 -25.59 4.22 5.01
N ALA A 369 -26.06 4.75 6.14
CA ALA A 369 -26.33 6.18 6.32
C ALA A 369 -25.06 7.04 6.17
N LEU A 370 -23.94 6.65 6.79
CA LEU A 370 -22.63 7.29 6.58
C LEU A 370 -22.23 7.34 5.10
N SER A 371 -22.58 6.31 4.31
CA SER A 371 -22.29 6.27 2.86
C SER A 371 -23.19 7.18 2.01
N SER A 372 -24.35 7.61 2.50
CA SER A 372 -25.31 8.47 1.78
C SER A 372 -25.27 9.94 2.21
N ILE A 373 -24.77 10.24 3.41
CA ILE A 373 -24.72 11.58 3.99
C ILE A 373 -23.97 12.58 3.12
N LYS A 374 -24.54 13.78 3.06
CA LYS A 374 -24.01 15.00 2.44
C LYS A 374 -24.42 16.19 3.30
N PHE A 375 -23.44 16.95 3.76
CA PHE A 375 -23.64 18.21 4.48
C PHE A 375 -22.44 19.13 4.20
N ASN A 376 -22.59 20.44 4.41
CA ASN A 376 -21.45 21.35 4.39
C ASN A 376 -20.84 21.34 5.78
N GLY A 377 -19.56 20.97 5.86
CA GLY A 377 -18.80 20.94 7.11
C GLY A 377 -17.81 22.09 7.22
N LEU A 378 -17.16 22.22 8.38
CA LEU A 378 -16.19 23.28 8.62
C LEU A 378 -14.90 23.13 7.80
N SER A 379 -14.61 21.94 7.28
CA SER A 379 -13.48 21.69 6.38
C SER A 379 -13.73 22.01 4.89
N GLY A 380 -14.98 22.18 4.43
CA GLY A 380 -15.29 22.61 3.06
C GLY A 380 -16.57 22.03 2.43
N ASP A 381 -16.63 22.10 1.10
CA ASP A 381 -17.80 21.76 0.27
C ASP A 381 -18.31 20.32 0.45
N THR A 382 -19.63 20.19 0.64
CA THR A 382 -20.45 18.95 0.57
C THR A 382 -19.68 17.66 0.89
N ILE A 383 -19.44 17.43 2.18
CA ILE A 383 -18.77 16.23 2.68
C ILE A 383 -19.66 15.02 2.39
N LYS A 384 -19.27 14.26 1.36
CA LYS A 384 -19.56 12.82 1.28
C LYS A 384 -18.57 12.13 2.22
N VAL A 385 -19.04 11.43 3.24
CA VAL A 385 -18.12 10.73 4.17
C VAL A 385 -17.29 9.72 3.37
N PRO A 386 -15.95 9.86 3.32
CA PRO A 386 -15.13 8.93 2.56
C PRO A 386 -15.17 7.55 3.23
N ARG A 387 -15.62 6.54 2.48
CA ARG A 387 -15.34 5.15 2.86
C ARG A 387 -13.83 4.97 2.89
N GLY A 388 -13.34 4.26 3.90
CA GLY A 388 -11.91 3.99 4.07
C GLY A 388 -11.28 3.31 2.86
N TRP A 389 -12.07 2.51 2.12
CA TRP A 389 -11.71 1.97 0.81
C TRP A 389 -12.85 2.13 -0.22
N HIS A 390 -12.52 2.03 -1.50
CA HIS A 390 -13.49 2.11 -2.60
C HIS A 390 -13.06 1.24 -3.78
N ILE A 391 -13.86 0.21 -4.13
CA ILE A 391 -13.69 -0.58 -5.36
C ILE A 391 -13.70 0.37 -6.56
N PRO A 392 -12.65 0.40 -7.42
CA PRO A 392 -12.65 1.20 -8.64
C PRO A 392 -13.77 0.72 -9.59
N LYS A 393 -14.91 1.42 -9.59
CA LYS A 393 -16.08 1.07 -10.43
C LYS A 393 -15.78 1.11 -11.94
N ASN A 394 -14.76 1.88 -12.32
CA ASN A 394 -14.20 1.96 -13.67
C ASN A 394 -12.72 1.50 -13.66
N GLY A 395 -12.36 0.53 -12.83
CA GLY A 395 -11.01 -0.03 -12.81
C GLY A 395 -10.72 -0.77 -14.11
N THR A 396 -9.71 -0.32 -14.85
CA THR A 396 -9.10 -1.13 -15.91
C THR A 396 -8.59 -2.42 -15.30
N LYS A 397 -9.00 -3.57 -15.85
CA LYS A 397 -8.46 -4.87 -15.44
C LYS A 397 -6.94 -4.90 -15.60
N LEU A 398 -6.25 -5.59 -14.70
CA LEU A 398 -4.88 -6.00 -14.94
C LEU A 398 -4.85 -6.98 -16.12
N ARG A 399 -4.06 -6.70 -17.15
CA ARG A 399 -3.95 -7.54 -18.35
C ARG A 399 -2.62 -8.29 -18.31
N ILE A 400 -2.68 -9.61 -18.22
CA ILE A 400 -1.49 -10.47 -18.13
C ILE A 400 -1.20 -11.05 -19.51
N GLY A 401 -0.04 -10.70 -20.09
CA GLY A 401 0.44 -11.31 -21.33
C GLY A 401 0.89 -12.75 -21.10
N VAL A 402 0.25 -13.71 -21.78
CA VAL A 402 0.51 -15.14 -21.65
C VAL A 402 1.22 -15.64 -22.92
N PRO A 403 2.50 -16.02 -22.88
CA PRO A 403 3.24 -16.42 -24.08
C PRO A 403 2.75 -17.76 -24.62
N VAL A 404 2.35 -17.81 -25.89
CA VAL A 404 1.99 -19.05 -26.56
C VAL A 404 3.28 -19.82 -26.90
N LYS A 405 3.41 -21.04 -26.35
CA LYS A 405 4.47 -22.00 -26.65
C LYS A 405 3.86 -23.38 -26.82
N ASP A 406 4.33 -24.13 -27.81
CA ASP A 406 4.00 -25.54 -27.98
C ASP A 406 4.75 -26.42 -26.95
N GLY A 407 4.27 -27.65 -26.76
CA GLY A 407 5.00 -28.76 -26.13
C GLY A 407 5.15 -28.76 -24.60
N PHE A 408 5.40 -27.63 -23.95
CA PHE A 408 5.63 -27.53 -22.49
C PHE A 408 4.42 -27.01 -21.72
N ASN A 409 3.29 -27.70 -21.93
CA ASN A 409 1.96 -27.33 -21.42
C ASN A 409 1.83 -27.35 -19.89
N GLU A 410 2.77 -27.95 -19.16
CA GLU A 410 2.74 -28.07 -17.70
C GLU A 410 2.94 -26.72 -16.99
N PHE A 411 3.66 -25.79 -17.62
CA PHE A 411 3.92 -24.45 -17.06
C PHE A 411 2.85 -23.44 -17.45
N VAL A 412 2.51 -23.39 -18.74
CA VAL A 412 1.46 -22.56 -19.33
C VAL A 412 0.93 -23.31 -20.55
N LYS A 413 -0.40 -23.39 -20.66
CA LYS A 413 -1.12 -23.92 -21.82
C LYS A 413 -2.25 -22.95 -22.17
N VAL A 414 -2.38 -22.65 -23.46
CA VAL A 414 -3.51 -21.89 -24.01
C VAL A 414 -4.33 -22.84 -24.89
N ALA A 415 -5.56 -23.12 -24.49
CA ALA A 415 -6.51 -23.91 -25.28
C ALA A 415 -7.32 -22.98 -26.20
N TRP A 416 -7.65 -23.48 -27.40
CA TRP A 416 -8.33 -22.72 -28.45
C TRP A 416 -9.56 -23.47 -28.97
N ASP A 417 -10.59 -22.72 -29.36
CA ASP A 417 -11.69 -23.19 -30.18
C ASP A 417 -11.18 -23.43 -31.62
N PRO A 418 -11.22 -24.68 -32.14
CA PRO A 418 -10.69 -25.00 -33.46
C PRO A 418 -11.49 -24.40 -34.63
N VAL A 419 -12.68 -23.83 -34.38
CA VAL A 419 -13.54 -23.21 -35.38
C VAL A 419 -13.49 -21.68 -35.31
N SER A 420 -13.51 -21.10 -34.10
CA SER A 420 -13.51 -19.62 -33.95
C SER A 420 -12.13 -19.00 -33.68
N GLN A 421 -11.09 -19.81 -33.45
CA GLN A 421 -9.74 -19.39 -33.02
C GLN A 421 -9.73 -18.40 -31.84
N LYS A 422 -10.70 -18.54 -30.93
CA LYS A 422 -10.71 -17.88 -29.64
C LYS A 422 -10.14 -18.80 -28.57
N GLU A 423 -9.53 -18.20 -27.56
CA GLU A 423 -9.17 -18.86 -26.31
C GLU A 423 -10.40 -19.55 -25.68
N THR A 424 -10.21 -20.76 -25.18
CA THR A 424 -11.23 -21.53 -24.43
C THR A 424 -10.82 -21.81 -22.98
N SER A 425 -9.53 -21.95 -22.70
CA SER A 425 -8.96 -21.87 -21.35
C SER A 425 -7.48 -21.47 -21.37
N ILE A 426 -7.01 -20.89 -20.28
CA ILE A 426 -5.59 -20.72 -19.95
C ILE A 426 -5.34 -21.42 -18.61
N GLU A 427 -4.37 -22.33 -18.59
CA GLU A 427 -4.12 -23.23 -17.45
C GLU A 427 -2.63 -23.59 -17.33
N GLY A 428 -2.21 -24.16 -16.19
CA GLY A 428 -0.84 -24.61 -15.93
C GLY A 428 -0.19 -23.93 -14.73
N TYR A 429 0.96 -24.45 -14.29
CA TYR A 429 1.59 -24.10 -13.01
C TYR A 429 1.80 -22.59 -12.78
N CYS A 430 2.16 -21.82 -13.81
CA CYS A 430 2.36 -20.37 -13.68
C CYS A 430 1.03 -19.61 -13.49
N ILE A 431 -0.08 -20.17 -13.99
CA ILE A 431 -1.45 -19.65 -13.80
C ILE A 431 -1.90 -19.96 -12.38
N ASP A 432 -1.76 -21.23 -11.95
CA ASP A 432 -2.11 -21.67 -10.58
C ASP A 432 -1.38 -20.84 -9.51
N VAL A 433 -0.08 -20.59 -9.70
CA VAL A 433 0.73 -19.76 -8.79
C VAL A 433 0.27 -18.29 -8.81
N PHE A 434 -0.06 -17.74 -9.98
CA PHE A 434 -0.57 -16.38 -10.07
C PHE A 434 -1.92 -16.25 -9.36
N GLU A 435 -2.89 -17.13 -9.66
CA GLU A 435 -4.21 -17.12 -9.01
C GLU A 435 -4.12 -17.36 -7.49
N ALA A 436 -3.23 -18.25 -7.04
CA ALA A 436 -2.98 -18.46 -5.61
C ALA A 436 -2.41 -17.21 -4.91
N VAL A 437 -1.56 -16.43 -5.59
CA VAL A 437 -1.10 -15.12 -5.08
C VAL A 437 -2.26 -14.13 -5.06
N MET A 438 -3.03 -14.01 -6.14
CA MET A 438 -4.18 -13.09 -6.22
C MET A 438 -5.25 -13.41 -5.17
N ALA A 439 -5.50 -14.68 -4.87
CA ALA A 439 -6.40 -15.15 -3.81
C ALA A 439 -5.87 -14.92 -2.38
N LYS A 440 -4.60 -14.54 -2.22
CA LYS A 440 -3.98 -14.13 -0.94
C LYS A 440 -3.82 -12.61 -0.80
N MET A 441 -4.14 -11.82 -1.83
CA MET A 441 -4.15 -10.37 -1.76
C MET A 441 -5.23 -9.89 -0.77
N PRO A 442 -4.98 -8.86 0.06
CA PRO A 442 -5.97 -8.34 1.01
C PRO A 442 -7.11 -7.53 0.35
N TYR A 443 -7.09 -7.39 -0.98
CA TYR A 443 -8.10 -6.71 -1.78
C TYR A 443 -8.29 -7.40 -3.14
N ALA A 444 -9.52 -7.39 -3.66
CA ALA A 444 -9.82 -7.96 -4.97
C ALA A 444 -9.27 -7.09 -6.11
N VAL A 445 -8.37 -7.65 -6.92
CA VAL A 445 -7.88 -7.06 -8.17
C VAL A 445 -8.56 -7.77 -9.34
N PRO A 446 -9.33 -7.07 -10.18
CA PRO A 446 -9.89 -7.68 -11.39
C PRO A 446 -8.79 -7.81 -12.46
N PHE A 447 -8.62 -9.01 -13.00
CA PHE A 447 -7.62 -9.30 -14.03
C PHE A 447 -8.22 -10.06 -15.22
N GLU A 448 -7.46 -10.12 -16.32
CA GLU A 448 -7.69 -10.99 -17.47
C GLU A 448 -6.35 -11.43 -18.08
N PHE A 449 -6.29 -12.68 -18.51
CA PHE A 449 -5.18 -13.20 -19.30
C PHE A 449 -5.37 -12.82 -20.78
N ILE A 450 -4.28 -12.63 -21.51
CA ILE A 450 -4.28 -12.31 -22.94
C ILE A 450 -3.14 -13.08 -23.62
N PRO A 451 -3.42 -14.01 -24.55
CA PRO A 451 -2.41 -14.70 -25.33
C PRO A 451 -1.53 -13.72 -26.13
N PHE A 452 -0.21 -13.85 -26.00
CA PHE A 452 0.76 -13.10 -26.80
C PHE A 452 1.14 -13.93 -28.04
N ALA A 453 0.44 -13.68 -29.14
CA ALA A 453 0.57 -14.43 -30.40
C ALA A 453 0.39 -13.53 -31.65
N THR A 454 0.85 -14.03 -32.80
CA THR A 454 0.53 -13.48 -34.12
C THR A 454 -0.92 -13.77 -34.52
N GLN A 455 -1.38 -13.18 -35.63
CA GLN A 455 -2.72 -13.43 -36.18
C GLN A 455 -2.96 -14.91 -36.57
N ASP A 456 -1.90 -15.71 -36.74
CA ASP A 456 -1.95 -17.15 -37.01
C ASP A 456 -1.73 -18.01 -35.75
N GLY A 457 -1.77 -17.42 -34.54
CA GLY A 457 -1.66 -18.13 -33.26
C GLY A 457 -0.24 -18.52 -32.82
N LYS A 458 0.83 -17.89 -33.35
CA LYS A 458 2.24 -18.27 -33.11
C LYS A 458 3.03 -17.21 -32.31
N SER A 459 4.17 -17.58 -31.73
CA SER A 459 5.04 -16.66 -30.97
C SER A 459 5.76 -15.61 -31.85
N ALA A 460 6.20 -14.49 -31.26
CA ALA A 460 6.71 -13.31 -31.99
C ALA A 460 7.93 -12.61 -31.32
N GLY A 461 9.08 -12.51 -32.02
CA GLY A 461 10.32 -11.82 -31.58
C GLY A 461 11.41 -11.70 -32.68
N GLU A 462 12.44 -10.85 -32.49
CA GLU A 462 13.33 -10.32 -33.57
C GLU A 462 14.88 -10.45 -33.33
N ARG A 463 15.75 -9.97 -34.27
CA ARG A 463 17.24 -10.20 -34.35
C ARG A 463 18.07 -9.04 -34.99
N VAL A 464 19.42 -9.01 -34.73
CA VAL A 464 20.47 -8.06 -35.23
C VAL A 464 21.90 -8.71 -35.13
N VAL A 465 23.11 -8.30 -35.62
CA VAL A 465 23.73 -7.08 -36.26
C VAL A 465 24.70 -7.41 -37.46
N SER A 466 26.02 -7.05 -37.47
CA SER A 466 26.91 -7.04 -38.69
C SER A 466 28.45 -7.23 -38.46
N ASN A 467 29.30 -6.89 -39.46
CA ASN A 467 30.58 -7.58 -39.77
C ASN A 467 31.94 -7.03 -39.25
N LEU A 468 32.09 -5.76 -38.84
CA LEU A 468 33.42 -5.11 -38.77
C LEU A 468 34.40 -5.74 -37.74
N ALA A 469 33.90 -6.38 -36.69
CA ALA A 469 34.71 -6.96 -35.62
C ALA A 469 35.61 -8.15 -36.04
N ARG A 470 35.40 -8.73 -37.23
CA ARG A 470 35.98 -10.03 -37.62
C ARG A 470 37.50 -10.05 -37.82
N PHE A 471 38.12 -8.91 -38.08
CA PHE A 471 39.54 -8.84 -38.49
C PHE A 471 40.52 -8.88 -37.31
N VAL A 472 40.17 -8.21 -36.19
CA VAL A 472 41.08 -8.01 -35.03
C VAL A 472 41.45 -9.32 -34.34
N ILE A 473 40.50 -10.27 -34.29
CA ILE A 473 40.65 -11.54 -33.55
C ILE A 473 41.71 -12.46 -34.17
N ILE A 474 41.91 -12.41 -35.50
CA ILE A 474 42.76 -13.36 -36.25
C ILE A 474 44.24 -13.26 -35.84
N VAL A 475 44.74 -12.04 -35.62
CA VAL A 475 46.15 -11.78 -35.26
C VAL A 475 46.47 -12.29 -33.86
N TRP A 476 45.51 -12.21 -32.94
CA TRP A 476 45.69 -12.60 -31.53
C TRP A 476 45.79 -14.13 -31.35
N CYS A 477 44.99 -14.90 -32.09
CA CYS A 477 44.96 -16.36 -31.98
C CYS A 477 46.32 -17.05 -32.28
N PHE A 478 47.14 -16.49 -33.16
CA PHE A 478 48.45 -17.06 -33.51
C PHE A 478 49.47 -17.02 -32.36
N LEU A 479 49.42 -16.00 -31.50
CA LEU A 479 50.30 -15.92 -30.32
C LEU A 479 49.93 -16.94 -29.25
N VAL A 480 48.63 -17.18 -29.04
CA VAL A 480 48.13 -18.13 -28.03
C VAL A 480 48.45 -19.58 -28.40
N LEU A 481 48.45 -19.91 -29.70
CA LEU A 481 48.73 -21.27 -30.20
C LEU A 481 50.15 -21.77 -29.95
N ILE A 482 51.14 -20.89 -29.79
CA ILE A 482 52.53 -21.28 -29.52
C ILE A 482 52.71 -21.63 -28.03
N LEU A 483 52.10 -20.83 -27.15
CA LEU A 483 52.21 -21.01 -25.69
C LEU A 483 51.44 -22.24 -25.17
N THR A 484 50.32 -22.61 -25.81
CA THR A 484 49.50 -23.74 -25.35
C THR A 484 50.13 -25.10 -25.62
N GLN A 485 50.83 -25.29 -26.75
CA GLN A 485 51.41 -26.58 -27.11
C GLN A 485 52.49 -27.07 -26.12
N SER A 486 53.27 -26.14 -25.55
CA SER A 486 54.26 -26.47 -24.51
C SER A 486 53.63 -26.96 -23.20
N TYR A 487 52.38 -26.59 -22.92
CA TYR A 487 51.68 -26.94 -21.68
C TYR A 487 50.94 -28.29 -21.80
N THR A 488 50.32 -28.56 -22.95
CA THR A 488 49.51 -29.78 -23.16
C THR A 488 50.30 -31.08 -22.99
N ALA A 489 51.59 -31.08 -23.34
CA ALA A 489 52.46 -32.26 -23.30
C ALA A 489 52.75 -32.79 -21.88
N SER A 490 52.65 -31.96 -20.84
CA SER A 490 52.88 -32.39 -19.45
C SER A 490 51.61 -32.89 -18.75
N LEU A 491 50.43 -32.50 -19.23
CA LEU A 491 49.16 -32.78 -18.56
C LEU A 491 48.58 -34.16 -18.91
N THR A 492 48.88 -34.68 -20.11
CA THR A 492 48.33 -35.95 -20.63
C THR A 492 48.83 -37.21 -19.90
N SER A 493 49.86 -37.11 -19.05
CA SER A 493 50.43 -38.26 -18.34
C SER A 493 49.68 -38.70 -17.08
N LEU A 494 48.61 -38.00 -16.67
CA LEU A 494 48.10 -38.03 -15.28
C LEU A 494 46.67 -38.59 -15.08
N LEU A 495 45.89 -38.81 -16.15
CA LEU A 495 44.41 -38.90 -16.06
C LEU A 495 43.79 -40.14 -16.74
N THR A 496 44.17 -41.35 -16.34
CA THR A 496 43.64 -42.62 -16.92
C THR A 496 43.10 -43.63 -15.89
N ILE A 497 41.89 -43.37 -15.34
CA ILE A 497 41.05 -44.33 -14.59
C ILE A 497 39.55 -44.06 -14.92
N GLU A 498 38.72 -45.10 -15.00
CA GLU A 498 37.31 -45.04 -15.45
C GLU A 498 36.24 -44.89 -14.36
N GLN A 499 35.05 -44.44 -14.77
CA GLN A 499 33.75 -44.54 -14.09
C GLN A 499 32.67 -44.70 -15.18
N LEU A 500 31.39 -44.96 -14.85
CA LEU A 500 30.31 -45.02 -15.86
C LEU A 500 30.13 -43.66 -16.57
N GLN A 501 30.67 -43.54 -17.78
CA GLN A 501 30.68 -42.28 -18.52
C GLN A 501 29.37 -42.07 -19.32
N PRO A 502 28.77 -40.87 -19.25
CA PRO A 502 27.92 -40.36 -20.33
C PRO A 502 28.63 -40.48 -21.68
N THR A 503 27.91 -40.81 -22.76
CA THR A 503 28.46 -40.90 -24.14
C THR A 503 29.10 -39.59 -24.61
N VAL A 504 28.73 -38.47 -23.98
CA VAL A 504 29.35 -37.15 -24.10
C VAL A 504 29.41 -36.58 -22.69
N THR A 505 30.61 -36.24 -22.21
CA THR A 505 30.85 -35.68 -20.87
C THR A 505 31.09 -34.17 -20.88
N ASP A 506 31.59 -33.62 -21.98
CA ASP A 506 31.93 -32.20 -22.11
C ASP A 506 31.41 -31.61 -23.44
N ILE A 507 31.00 -30.34 -23.41
CA ILE A 507 30.66 -29.54 -24.59
C ILE A 507 31.83 -29.48 -25.58
N ASN A 508 33.06 -29.49 -25.09
CA ASN A 508 34.24 -29.55 -25.95
C ASN A 508 34.28 -30.84 -26.79
N GLU A 509 33.69 -31.94 -26.34
CA GLU A 509 33.55 -33.17 -27.13
C GLU A 509 32.52 -33.00 -28.25
N LEU A 510 31.36 -32.41 -27.97
CA LEU A 510 30.33 -32.09 -28.97
C LEU A 510 30.88 -31.20 -30.10
N LEU A 511 31.63 -30.16 -29.72
CA LEU A 511 32.25 -29.23 -30.67
C LEU A 511 33.36 -29.92 -31.50
N LYS A 512 34.19 -30.75 -30.85
CA LYS A 512 35.31 -31.48 -31.48
C LYS A 512 34.85 -32.56 -32.45
N MET A 513 33.83 -33.33 -32.07
CA MET A 513 33.23 -34.39 -32.91
C MET A 513 32.24 -33.81 -33.95
N ARG A 514 31.91 -32.51 -33.87
CA ARG A 514 30.89 -31.81 -34.68
C ARG A 514 29.48 -32.40 -34.54
N GLU A 515 29.16 -32.87 -33.34
CA GLU A 515 27.87 -33.46 -33.02
C GLU A 515 26.73 -32.44 -33.19
N SER A 516 25.57 -32.94 -33.62
CA SER A 516 24.34 -32.16 -33.61
C SER A 516 23.76 -32.06 -32.20
N VAL A 517 23.25 -30.88 -31.83
CA VAL A 517 22.72 -30.59 -30.50
C VAL A 517 21.34 -29.93 -30.55
N GLY A 518 20.46 -30.30 -29.64
CA GLY A 518 19.09 -29.80 -29.57
C GLY A 518 18.96 -28.54 -28.71
N TYR A 519 18.06 -27.62 -29.07
CA TYR A 519 17.56 -26.58 -28.18
C TYR A 519 16.09 -26.24 -28.48
N HIS A 520 15.34 -25.72 -27.50
CA HIS A 520 13.93 -25.40 -27.72
C HIS A 520 13.76 -24.22 -28.68
N GLU A 521 12.84 -24.33 -29.63
CA GLU A 521 12.54 -23.28 -30.59
C GLU A 521 12.14 -21.97 -29.90
N GLY A 522 12.68 -20.84 -30.36
CA GLY A 522 12.44 -19.53 -29.73
C GLY A 522 13.04 -19.35 -28.32
N SER A 523 13.82 -20.30 -27.78
CA SER A 523 14.60 -20.06 -26.55
C SER A 523 15.87 -19.25 -26.86
N PHE A 524 16.20 -18.33 -25.94
CA PHE A 524 17.42 -17.53 -25.93
C PHE A 524 18.70 -18.40 -25.91
N ILE A 525 18.59 -19.67 -25.48
CA ILE A 525 19.65 -20.68 -25.51
C ILE A 525 20.26 -20.82 -26.92
N GLY A 526 19.48 -20.65 -28.00
CA GLY A 526 20.00 -20.68 -29.36
C GLY A 526 21.04 -19.58 -29.65
N GLU A 527 20.89 -18.40 -29.05
CA GLU A 527 21.88 -17.33 -29.18
C GLU A 527 23.14 -17.63 -28.35
N ILE A 528 22.99 -18.17 -27.14
CA ILE A 528 24.12 -18.59 -26.28
C ILE A 528 24.94 -19.68 -26.97
N LEU A 529 24.28 -20.67 -27.58
CA LEU A 529 24.94 -21.75 -28.33
C LEU A 529 25.79 -21.22 -29.49
N LEU A 530 25.27 -20.25 -30.26
CA LEU A 530 25.98 -19.65 -31.40
C LEU A 530 27.08 -18.66 -30.97
N LYS A 531 26.79 -17.77 -30.01
CA LYS A 531 27.63 -16.60 -29.69
C LYS A 531 28.66 -16.88 -28.60
N GLU A 532 28.30 -17.66 -27.58
CA GLU A 532 29.12 -17.87 -26.38
C GLU A 532 29.79 -19.25 -26.40
N LEU A 533 29.01 -20.31 -26.66
CA LEU A 533 29.48 -21.70 -26.71
C LEU A 533 29.98 -22.12 -28.11
N LYS A 534 29.87 -21.24 -29.12
CA LYS A 534 30.52 -21.34 -30.45
C LYS A 534 30.14 -22.57 -31.29
N PHE A 535 28.95 -23.14 -31.09
CA PHE A 535 28.39 -24.13 -32.01
C PHE A 535 28.16 -23.51 -33.40
N HIS A 536 28.30 -24.31 -34.45
CA HIS A 536 27.93 -23.91 -35.80
C HIS A 536 26.43 -24.12 -36.06
N GLU A 537 25.81 -23.25 -36.84
CA GLU A 537 24.37 -23.29 -37.13
C GLU A 537 23.91 -24.63 -37.74
N PHE A 538 24.75 -25.31 -38.53
CA PHE A 538 24.45 -26.64 -39.08
C PHE A 538 24.36 -27.77 -38.03
N GLN A 539 24.97 -27.58 -36.85
CA GLN A 539 24.89 -28.52 -35.73
C GLN A 539 23.62 -28.34 -34.90
N LEU A 540 22.94 -27.20 -35.00
CA LEU A 540 21.81 -26.89 -34.14
C LEU A 540 20.51 -27.47 -34.70
N LYS A 541 19.79 -28.21 -33.85
CA LYS A 541 18.43 -28.68 -34.12
C LYS A 541 17.46 -27.97 -33.16
N THR A 542 16.41 -27.36 -33.69
CA THR A 542 15.30 -26.90 -32.87
C THR A 542 14.36 -28.07 -32.55
N TYR A 543 13.70 -28.02 -31.40
CA TYR A 543 12.55 -28.86 -31.07
C TYR A 543 11.45 -28.01 -30.40
N LYS A 544 10.21 -28.47 -30.54
CA LYS A 544 8.99 -27.82 -30.05
C LYS A 544 8.31 -28.61 -28.93
N SER A 545 8.65 -29.90 -28.74
CA SER A 545 8.03 -30.73 -27.69
C SER A 545 8.97 -31.80 -27.10
N PRO A 546 8.64 -32.38 -25.94
CA PRO A 546 9.34 -33.53 -25.35
C PRO A 546 9.42 -34.76 -26.28
N GLU A 547 8.42 -34.98 -27.13
CA GLU A 547 8.37 -36.10 -28.07
C GLU A 547 9.35 -35.91 -29.22
N GLU A 548 9.38 -34.71 -29.82
CA GLU A 548 10.33 -34.36 -30.88
C GLU A 548 11.77 -34.39 -30.35
N LEU A 549 11.99 -33.93 -29.10
CA LEU A 549 13.26 -34.08 -28.40
C LEU A 549 13.67 -35.56 -28.23
N HIS A 550 12.74 -36.43 -27.85
CA HIS A 550 12.99 -37.87 -27.74
C HIS A 550 13.32 -38.51 -29.12
N GLU A 551 12.64 -38.07 -30.19
CA GLU A 551 12.89 -38.55 -31.55
C GLU A 551 14.25 -38.09 -32.10
N LEU A 552 14.65 -36.85 -31.82
CA LEU A 552 15.99 -36.35 -32.15
C LEU A 552 17.08 -37.15 -31.43
N PHE A 553 16.89 -37.43 -30.14
CA PHE A 553 17.82 -38.28 -29.38
C PHE A 553 17.85 -39.73 -29.87
N SER A 554 16.72 -40.31 -30.30
CA SER A 554 16.66 -41.71 -30.73
C SER A 554 17.28 -41.95 -32.11
N LYS A 555 17.26 -40.93 -32.99
CA LYS A 555 18.00 -40.95 -34.26
C LYS A 555 19.52 -40.86 -34.05
N GLY A 556 19.95 -40.03 -33.09
CA GLY A 556 21.35 -39.67 -32.91
C GLY A 556 21.87 -38.75 -34.02
N SER A 557 22.86 -37.92 -33.68
CA SER A 557 23.50 -36.92 -34.56
C SER A 557 23.92 -37.47 -35.93
N ALA A 558 24.54 -38.65 -35.98
CA ALA A 558 24.99 -39.30 -37.22
C ALA A 558 23.86 -39.58 -38.22
N ASN A 559 22.61 -39.74 -37.76
CA ASN A 559 21.42 -39.92 -38.60
C ASN A 559 20.53 -38.66 -38.66
N GLY A 560 21.11 -37.48 -38.41
CA GLY A 560 20.42 -36.18 -38.46
C GLY A 560 19.62 -35.81 -37.20
N GLY A 561 19.71 -36.63 -36.14
CA GLY A 561 19.19 -36.34 -34.80
C GLY A 561 20.14 -35.45 -33.99
N ILE A 562 20.27 -35.73 -32.68
CA ILE A 562 21.17 -35.03 -31.74
C ILE A 562 21.90 -36.00 -30.81
N SER A 563 23.04 -35.57 -30.27
CA SER A 563 23.81 -36.31 -29.24
C SER A 563 23.73 -35.66 -27.84
N ALA A 564 23.32 -34.39 -27.76
CA ALA A 564 23.02 -33.69 -26.51
C ALA A 564 21.91 -32.64 -26.74
N ALA A 565 21.30 -32.14 -25.68
CA ALA A 565 20.31 -31.06 -25.74
C ALA A 565 20.53 -30.03 -24.63
N PHE A 566 20.28 -28.77 -24.95
CA PHE A 566 20.36 -27.63 -24.06
C PHE A 566 18.97 -27.04 -23.82
N GLY A 567 18.57 -26.99 -22.55
CA GLY A 567 17.27 -26.53 -22.12
C GLY A 567 17.30 -26.08 -20.66
N GLU A 568 16.32 -25.28 -20.27
CA GLU A 568 16.15 -24.77 -18.92
C GLU A 568 15.89 -25.92 -17.94
N ILE A 569 16.56 -25.94 -16.77
CA ILE A 569 16.54 -27.07 -15.82
C ILE A 569 15.11 -27.57 -15.47
N PRO A 570 14.09 -26.71 -15.26
CA PRO A 570 12.71 -27.17 -15.02
C PRO A 570 12.08 -27.89 -16.21
N LEU A 571 12.35 -27.47 -17.45
CA LEU A 571 11.86 -28.15 -18.66
C LEU A 571 12.53 -29.52 -18.84
N ASN A 572 13.84 -29.59 -18.59
CA ASN A 572 14.59 -30.85 -18.62
C ASN A 572 14.05 -31.84 -17.56
N LYS A 573 13.62 -31.37 -16.38
CA LYS A 573 12.98 -32.21 -15.36
C LYS A 573 11.64 -32.82 -15.83
N VAL A 574 10.83 -32.07 -16.58
CA VAL A 574 9.59 -32.61 -17.20
C VAL A 574 9.95 -33.71 -18.22
N PHE A 575 10.94 -33.47 -19.08
CA PHE A 575 11.43 -34.46 -20.04
C PHE A 575 11.97 -35.73 -19.34
N PHE A 576 12.78 -35.59 -18.29
CA PHE A 576 13.32 -36.73 -17.54
C PHE A 576 12.23 -37.51 -16.79
N ALA A 577 11.21 -36.85 -16.25
CA ALA A 577 10.06 -37.53 -15.63
C ALA A 577 9.24 -38.35 -16.65
N LYS A 578 9.21 -37.90 -17.92
CA LYS A 578 8.54 -38.58 -19.03
C LYS A 578 9.34 -39.75 -19.61
N TYR A 579 10.68 -39.66 -19.58
CA TYR A 579 11.61 -40.65 -20.14
C TYR A 579 12.63 -41.17 -19.10
N CYS A 580 12.14 -41.49 -17.90
CA CYS A 580 12.94 -41.96 -16.76
C CYS A 580 13.98 -43.02 -17.13
N GLY A 581 15.22 -42.82 -16.65
CA GLY A 581 16.32 -43.79 -16.77
C GLY A 581 16.98 -43.89 -18.16
N LYS A 582 16.48 -43.19 -19.19
CA LYS A 582 17.10 -43.18 -20.54
C LYS A 582 18.13 -42.06 -20.75
N TYR A 583 18.04 -40.99 -19.95
CA TYR A 583 18.82 -39.77 -20.11
C TYR A 583 19.29 -39.24 -18.75
N THR A 584 20.41 -38.53 -18.74
CA THR A 584 20.94 -37.84 -17.54
C THR A 584 21.25 -36.38 -17.86
N MET A 585 21.25 -35.54 -16.84
CA MET A 585 21.93 -34.25 -16.91
C MET A 585 23.44 -34.47 -16.75
N VAL A 586 24.25 -33.63 -17.39
CA VAL A 586 25.72 -33.66 -17.34
C VAL A 586 26.19 -32.28 -16.88
N GLU A 587 27.26 -32.23 -16.08
CA GLU A 587 27.86 -30.98 -15.60
C GLU A 587 28.93 -30.46 -16.58
N PRO A 588 29.21 -29.14 -16.63
CA PRO A 588 28.69 -28.07 -15.78
C PRO A 588 27.29 -27.58 -16.17
N THR A 589 26.55 -27.05 -15.19
CA THR A 589 25.30 -26.31 -15.46
C THR A 589 25.59 -24.83 -15.68
N PHE A 590 24.97 -24.24 -16.72
CA PHE A 590 25.20 -22.85 -17.10
C PHE A 590 24.28 -21.93 -16.31
N ARG A 591 24.87 -20.95 -15.62
CA ARG A 591 24.15 -20.06 -14.70
C ARG A 591 23.51 -18.89 -15.46
N THR A 592 22.28 -19.09 -15.91
CA THR A 592 21.44 -18.08 -16.57
C THR A 592 20.51 -17.38 -15.57
N ALA A 593 19.70 -16.42 -16.05
CA ALA A 593 18.68 -15.75 -15.24
C ALA A 593 17.52 -16.70 -14.85
N GLY A 594 16.85 -16.41 -13.74
CA GLY A 594 15.67 -17.14 -13.29
C GLY A 594 14.37 -16.65 -13.94
N PHE A 595 13.32 -17.47 -13.88
CA PHE A 595 11.96 -17.06 -14.24
C PHE A 595 11.41 -16.05 -13.23
N GLY A 596 10.67 -15.06 -13.71
CA GLY A 596 9.99 -14.07 -12.88
C GLY A 596 8.90 -13.34 -13.67
N PHE A 597 7.92 -12.79 -12.96
CA PHE A 597 6.91 -11.91 -13.54
C PHE A 597 7.51 -10.52 -13.79
N VAL A 598 7.23 -9.92 -14.95
CA VAL A 598 7.70 -8.58 -15.34
C VAL A 598 6.49 -7.72 -15.70
N SER A 599 6.52 -6.46 -15.28
CA SER A 599 5.55 -5.43 -15.69
C SER A 599 6.26 -4.39 -16.55
N SER A 600 5.54 -3.78 -17.49
CA SER A 600 6.02 -2.80 -18.47
C SER A 600 5.02 -1.65 -18.64
#